data_AF-A0A1A8XAN6-F1
#
_entry.id   AF-A0A1A8XAN6-F1
#
_cell.length_a   1.000
_cell.length_b   1.000
_cell.length_c   1.000
_cell.angle_alpha   90.00
_cell.angle_beta   90.00
_cell.angle_gamma   90.00
#
_symmetry.space_group_name_H-M   'P 1'
#
loop_
_entity.id
_entity.type
_entity.pdbx_description
1 polymer ?
#
loop_
_entity_poly.entity_id
_entity_poly.type
_entity_poly.pdbx_seq_one_letter_code
_entity_poly.pdbx_strand_id
1 'polypeptide(L)'
;MSPSGKTTKNFQENVLPSNFFIECLFEDKKFDNHIKQIEENKSRDNFDSIISIIDDQLCQIIEEIEGGFRNGNDEDEDSCCRNVNYYFDLLYAIIKSPGQLTNDNTNKLIGQIEEKWEQVPKISDRNKCKGKTDLDSICKRSILKHLHDLKLDKMPIKTFSEEYKNYLSKKWKKIIAYTSRYYDNLYIKIENDFIGIIDPYNNFLESSDPICDIDLSDLSTEDIKMSTNLESLMNSISLEKFTTNKDYVKGCYNKNYIDMLKIKTFS
;
A
#
# COMPACT_ATOMS: atom_id res chain seq x y z
N MET A 1 -33.82 -35.88 -6.98
CA MET A 1 -33.06 -35.01 -6.06
C MET A 1 -32.23 -34.08 -6.93
N SER A 2 -32.66 -32.81 -7.04
CA SER A 2 -31.91 -31.79 -7.79
C SER A 2 -30.64 -31.43 -7.01
N PRO A 3 -29.52 -31.12 -7.67
CA PRO A 3 -28.31 -30.71 -6.97
C PRO A 3 -28.59 -29.38 -6.26
N SER A 4 -28.26 -29.34 -4.97
CA SER A 4 -28.22 -28.11 -4.17
C SER A 4 -27.52 -27.02 -4.96
N GLY A 5 -28.23 -25.91 -5.20
CA GLY A 5 -27.72 -24.77 -5.94
C GLY A 5 -26.35 -24.34 -5.40
N LYS A 6 -25.39 -24.15 -6.32
CA LYS A 6 -24.12 -23.50 -6.03
C LYS A 6 -24.46 -22.13 -5.43
N THR A 7 -24.31 -21.95 -4.12
CA THR A 7 -24.31 -20.61 -3.53
C THR A 7 -23.13 -19.88 -4.15
N THR A 8 -23.41 -19.01 -5.12
CA THR A 8 -22.46 -17.98 -5.56
C THR A 8 -22.15 -17.13 -4.34
N LYS A 9 -21.05 -17.45 -3.65
CA LYS A 9 -20.48 -16.52 -2.68
C LYS A 9 -20.08 -15.29 -3.49
N ASN A 10 -20.65 -14.14 -3.18
CA ASN A 10 -20.25 -12.89 -3.81
C ASN A 10 -18.98 -12.38 -3.12
N PHE A 11 -18.05 -11.83 -3.89
CA PHE A 11 -16.89 -11.14 -3.34
C PHE A 11 -17.35 -9.94 -2.51
N GLN A 12 -16.81 -9.82 -1.31
CA GLN A 12 -17.13 -8.77 -0.36
C GLN A 12 -15.80 -8.14 0.08
N GLU A 13 -15.62 -6.86 -0.24
CA GLU A 13 -14.39 -6.13 0.10
C GLU A 13 -14.24 -6.02 1.64
N ASN A 14 -15.37 -5.89 2.35
CA ASN A 14 -15.49 -5.79 3.80
C ASN A 14 -15.31 -7.09 4.59
N VAL A 15 -14.80 -8.14 3.94
CA VAL A 15 -14.40 -9.37 4.64
C VAL A 15 -12.96 -9.75 4.31
N LEU A 16 -12.25 -8.87 3.59
CA LEU A 16 -10.83 -9.03 3.33
C LEU A 16 -10.05 -8.83 4.63
N PRO A 17 -9.26 -9.80 5.07
CA PRO A 17 -8.38 -9.63 6.24
C PRO A 17 -7.51 -8.37 6.17
N SER A 18 -7.06 -7.97 4.97
CA SER A 18 -6.28 -6.75 4.76
C SER A 18 -7.05 -5.45 4.95
N ASN A 19 -8.39 -5.48 4.84
CA ASN A 19 -9.28 -4.36 5.09
C ASN A 19 -9.71 -4.27 6.56
N PHE A 20 -9.54 -5.31 7.37
CA PHE A 20 -10.00 -5.33 8.77
C PHE A 20 -9.52 -4.12 9.59
N PHE A 21 -8.30 -3.64 9.35
CA PHE A 21 -7.79 -2.44 10.02
C PHE A 21 -8.38 -1.14 9.45
N ILE A 22 -8.72 -1.09 8.16
CA ILE A 22 -9.48 0.03 7.58
C ILE A 22 -10.91 0.02 8.13
N GLU A 23 -11.52 -1.16 8.33
CA GLU A 23 -12.81 -1.31 8.98
C GLU A 23 -12.80 -0.88 10.44
N CYS A 24 -11.72 -1.16 11.17
CA CYS A 24 -11.51 -0.59 12.49
C CYS A 24 -11.56 0.94 12.36
N LEU A 25 -10.65 1.51 11.56
CA LEU A 25 -10.46 2.96 11.42
C LEU A 25 -11.67 3.72 10.83
N PHE A 26 -12.54 3.06 10.08
CA PHE A 26 -13.56 3.75 9.29
C PHE A 26 -14.94 3.10 9.24
N GLU A 27 -15.16 1.85 9.64
CA GLU A 27 -16.30 1.04 9.17
C GLU A 27 -16.43 1.10 7.62
N ASP A 28 -16.23 0.00 6.90
CA ASP A 28 -16.04 -0.03 5.44
C ASP A 28 -16.87 0.94 4.57
N LYS A 29 -18.16 1.15 4.88
CA LYS A 29 -19.02 2.10 4.15
C LYS A 29 -18.65 3.57 4.35
N LYS A 30 -18.04 3.95 5.46
CA LYS A 30 -17.64 5.33 5.71
C LYS A 30 -16.32 5.66 5.04
N PHE A 31 -15.40 4.71 4.82
CA PHE A 31 -14.14 5.02 4.12
C PHE A 31 -14.39 5.52 2.70
N ASP A 32 -15.15 4.78 1.90
CA ASP A 32 -15.50 5.20 0.53
C ASP A 32 -16.27 6.52 0.51
N ASN A 33 -17.23 6.68 1.44
CA ASN A 33 -18.00 7.92 1.55
C ASN A 33 -17.12 9.11 1.95
N HIS A 34 -16.18 8.90 2.87
CA HIS A 34 -15.21 9.90 3.33
C HIS A 34 -14.33 10.38 2.18
N ILE A 35 -13.72 9.44 1.44
CA ILE A 35 -12.91 9.78 0.27
C ILE A 35 -13.75 10.53 -0.77
N LYS A 36 -14.99 10.08 -1.03
CA LYS A 36 -15.89 10.74 -1.97
C LYS A 36 -16.24 12.17 -1.54
N GLN A 37 -16.49 12.40 -0.25
CA GLN A 37 -16.77 13.75 0.27
C GLN A 37 -15.57 14.69 0.10
N ILE A 38 -14.35 14.19 0.28
CA ILE A 38 -13.13 14.97 0.02
C ILE A 38 -13.02 15.33 -1.46
N GLU A 39 -13.26 14.37 -2.37
CA GLU A 39 -13.24 14.61 -3.82
C GLU A 39 -14.30 15.64 -4.26
N GLU A 40 -15.51 15.53 -3.72
CA GLU A 40 -16.61 16.47 -4.01
C GLU A 40 -16.28 17.88 -3.54
N ASN A 41 -15.75 18.04 -2.32
CA ASN A 41 -15.36 19.36 -1.81
C ASN A 41 -14.14 19.93 -2.56
N LYS A 42 -13.18 19.08 -2.95
CA LYS A 42 -12.06 19.46 -3.83
C LYS A 42 -12.54 19.98 -5.18
N SER A 43 -13.59 19.38 -5.74
CA SER A 43 -14.17 19.82 -7.02
C SER A 43 -14.87 21.18 -6.93
N ARG A 44 -15.22 21.63 -5.73
CA ARG A 44 -15.92 22.91 -5.45
C ARG A 44 -15.00 23.97 -4.83
N ASP A 45 -13.69 23.72 -4.76
CA ASP A 45 -12.70 24.54 -4.03
C ASP A 45 -13.12 24.84 -2.57
N ASN A 46 -13.81 23.89 -1.94
CA ASN A 46 -14.33 24.05 -0.57
C ASN A 46 -13.31 23.55 0.46
N PHE A 47 -12.21 24.28 0.57
CA PHE A 47 -11.06 23.98 1.41
C PHE A 47 -11.41 23.73 2.88
N ASP A 48 -12.19 24.62 3.51
CA ASP A 48 -12.52 24.53 4.94
C ASP A 48 -13.30 23.25 5.27
N SER A 49 -14.18 22.81 4.36
CA SER A 49 -14.91 21.56 4.54
C SER A 49 -14.01 20.34 4.41
N ILE A 50 -13.02 20.35 3.50
CA ILE A 50 -12.06 19.24 3.39
C ILE A 50 -11.28 19.08 4.70
N ILE A 51 -10.86 20.19 5.30
CA ILE A 51 -10.13 20.17 6.58
C ILE A 51 -11.02 19.59 7.68
N SER A 52 -12.24 20.10 7.83
CA SER A 52 -13.16 19.60 8.86
C SER A 52 -13.37 18.09 8.73
N ILE A 53 -13.55 17.59 7.50
CA ILE A 53 -13.71 16.15 7.23
C ILE A 53 -12.46 15.36 7.63
N ILE A 54 -11.27 15.84 7.28
CA ILE A 54 -10.00 15.19 7.64
C ILE A 54 -9.78 15.23 9.16
N ASP A 55 -10.12 16.33 9.81
CA ASP A 55 -9.94 16.55 11.25
C ASP A 55 -10.79 15.62 12.09
N ASP A 56 -12.09 15.56 11.78
CA ASP A 56 -13.04 14.68 12.46
C ASP A 56 -12.60 13.21 12.35
N GLN A 57 -12.10 12.83 11.17
CA GLN A 57 -11.65 11.46 10.93
C GLN A 57 -10.33 11.15 11.63
N LEU A 58 -9.35 12.06 11.62
CA LEU A 58 -8.08 11.83 12.28
C LEU A 58 -8.23 11.74 13.79
N CYS A 59 -9.16 12.47 14.38
CA CYS A 59 -9.51 12.30 15.80
C CYS A 59 -9.98 10.86 16.08
N GLN A 60 -10.87 10.31 15.25
CA GLN A 60 -11.34 8.93 15.40
C GLN A 60 -10.19 7.92 15.23
N ILE A 61 -9.35 8.10 14.21
CA ILE A 61 -8.18 7.24 13.98
C ILE A 61 -7.26 7.24 15.21
N ILE A 62 -6.94 8.42 15.77
CA ILE A 62 -6.07 8.54 16.94
C ILE A 62 -6.72 7.88 18.17
N GLU A 63 -8.02 8.11 18.41
CA GLU A 63 -8.73 7.51 19.54
C GLU A 63 -8.76 5.98 19.47
N GLU A 64 -8.99 5.42 18.29
CA GLU A 64 -8.98 3.97 18.09
C GLU A 64 -7.59 3.38 18.27
N ILE A 65 -6.55 4.08 17.79
CA ILE A 65 -5.16 3.69 18.00
C ILE A 65 -4.84 3.68 19.50
N GLU A 66 -5.11 4.79 20.21
CA GLU A 66 -4.86 4.90 21.65
C GLU A 66 -5.70 3.92 22.48
N GLY A 67 -6.89 3.54 22.00
CA GLY A 67 -7.80 2.61 22.67
C GLY A 67 -7.46 1.13 22.44
N GLY A 68 -7.14 0.77 21.19
CA GLY A 68 -6.97 -0.61 20.73
C GLY A 68 -5.58 -1.20 20.99
N PHE A 69 -4.51 -0.40 20.87
CA PHE A 69 -3.12 -0.89 20.98
C PHE A 69 -2.55 -0.84 22.42
N ARG A 70 -3.39 -0.61 23.44
CA ARG A 70 -3.01 -0.56 24.87
C ARG A 70 -2.34 -1.83 25.41
N ASN A 71 -2.30 -2.92 24.65
CA ASN A 71 -1.77 -4.22 25.08
C ASN A 71 -0.42 -4.62 24.43
N GLY A 72 0.24 -3.75 23.66
CA GLY A 72 1.65 -3.94 23.28
C GLY A 72 1.94 -5.10 22.31
N ASN A 73 1.06 -5.37 21.35
CA ASN A 73 1.33 -6.31 20.27
C ASN A 73 1.98 -5.60 19.07
N ASP A 74 3.25 -5.91 18.79
CA ASP A 74 4.04 -5.27 17.73
C ASP A 74 3.48 -5.50 16.31
N GLU A 75 2.85 -6.66 16.04
CA GLU A 75 2.27 -6.97 14.72
C GLU A 75 1.05 -6.10 14.39
N ASP A 76 0.25 -5.83 15.42
CA ASP A 76 -0.94 -4.99 15.34
C ASP A 76 -0.53 -3.52 15.11
N GLU A 77 0.55 -3.06 15.78
CA GLU A 77 1.15 -1.73 15.58
C GLU A 77 1.66 -1.54 14.14
N ASP A 78 2.44 -2.49 13.61
CA ASP A 78 2.99 -2.38 12.26
C ASP A 78 1.88 -2.41 11.18
N SER A 79 0.84 -3.21 11.40
CA SER A 79 -0.35 -3.22 10.53
C SER A 79 -1.08 -1.88 10.57
N CYS A 80 -1.27 -1.31 11.76
CA CYS A 80 -1.86 0.01 11.91
C CYS A 80 -1.08 1.07 11.14
N CYS A 81 0.24 1.13 11.32
CA CYS A 81 1.11 2.07 10.62
C CYS A 81 0.90 2.02 9.11
N ARG A 82 0.87 0.82 8.52
CA ARG A 82 0.68 0.66 7.07
C ARG A 82 -0.68 1.17 6.59
N ASN A 83 -1.74 0.99 7.38
CA ASN A 83 -3.08 1.47 7.03
C ASN A 83 -3.22 2.99 7.17
N VAL A 84 -2.67 3.56 8.24
CA VAL A 84 -2.64 5.02 8.43
C VAL A 84 -1.82 5.68 7.32
N ASN A 85 -0.64 5.12 7.00
CA ASN A 85 0.18 5.61 5.90
C ASN A 85 -0.55 5.54 4.56
N TYR A 86 -1.25 4.44 4.28
CA TYR A 86 -2.08 4.32 3.08
C TYR A 86 -3.14 5.43 3.01
N TYR A 87 -3.82 5.73 4.11
CA TYR A 87 -4.81 6.81 4.16
C TYR A 87 -4.18 8.17 3.82
N PHE A 88 -3.05 8.51 4.44
CA PHE A 88 -2.36 9.77 4.13
C PHE A 88 -1.81 9.83 2.71
N ASP A 89 -1.25 8.74 2.20
CA ASP A 89 -0.77 8.63 0.82
C ASP A 89 -1.92 8.83 -0.18
N LEU A 90 -3.09 8.29 0.14
CA LEU A 90 -4.31 8.47 -0.65
C LEU A 90 -4.80 9.93 -0.61
N LEU A 91 -4.84 10.55 0.57
CA LEU A 91 -5.17 11.98 0.69
C LEU A 91 -4.21 12.84 -0.13
N TYR A 92 -2.90 12.59 -0.02
CA TYR A 92 -1.88 13.34 -0.73
C TYR A 92 -2.06 13.21 -2.25
N ALA A 93 -2.32 11.99 -2.74
CA ALA A 93 -2.60 11.73 -4.14
C ALA A 93 -3.88 12.45 -4.63
N ILE A 94 -4.94 12.49 -3.82
CA ILE A 94 -6.18 13.19 -4.14
C ILE A 94 -5.95 14.70 -4.18
N ILE A 95 -5.32 15.27 -3.16
CA ILE A 95 -5.14 16.73 -3.04
C ILE A 95 -4.17 17.27 -4.08
N LYS A 96 -3.04 16.58 -4.32
CA LYS A 96 -2.07 16.97 -5.36
C LYS A 96 -2.53 16.66 -6.78
N SER A 97 -3.61 15.89 -6.97
CA SER A 97 -4.14 15.68 -8.32
C SER A 97 -4.72 16.98 -8.90
N PRO A 98 -4.59 17.23 -10.22
CA PRO A 98 -5.22 18.36 -10.88
C PRO A 98 -6.71 18.48 -10.50
N GLY A 99 -7.18 19.70 -10.37
CA GLY A 99 -8.54 19.98 -9.92
C GLY A 99 -8.80 21.47 -9.79
N GLN A 100 -9.89 21.82 -9.10
CA GLN A 100 -10.29 23.21 -8.90
C GLN A 100 -9.63 23.90 -7.71
N LEU A 101 -8.96 23.14 -6.82
CA LEU A 101 -8.19 23.73 -5.72
C LEU A 101 -7.08 24.61 -6.29
N THR A 102 -7.01 25.85 -5.81
CA THR A 102 -5.89 26.75 -6.11
C THR A 102 -4.58 26.15 -5.58
N ASN A 103 -3.44 26.58 -6.15
CA ASN A 103 -2.13 26.13 -5.66
C ASN A 103 -1.92 26.50 -4.18
N ASP A 104 -2.40 27.66 -3.74
CA ASP A 104 -2.28 28.13 -2.36
C ASP A 104 -3.12 27.26 -1.41
N ASN A 105 -4.39 27.00 -1.74
CA ASN A 105 -5.26 26.10 -0.96
C ASN A 105 -4.69 24.68 -0.92
N THR A 106 -4.15 24.20 -2.04
CA THR A 106 -3.49 22.90 -2.13
C THR A 106 -2.30 22.82 -1.18
N ASN A 107 -1.40 23.80 -1.21
CA ASN A 107 -0.22 23.81 -0.33
C ASN A 107 -0.59 23.93 1.14
N LYS A 108 -1.59 24.76 1.47
CA LYS A 108 -2.08 24.91 2.84
C LYS A 108 -2.69 23.60 3.36
N LEU A 109 -3.48 22.90 2.54
CA LEU A 109 -4.09 21.64 2.92
C LEU A 109 -3.05 20.55 3.15
N ILE A 110 -2.05 20.49 2.28
CA ILE A 110 -0.93 19.55 2.43
C ILE A 110 -0.17 19.81 3.73
N GLY A 111 0.13 21.07 4.05
CA GLY A 111 0.79 21.41 5.32
C GLY A 111 0.00 20.97 6.54
N GLN A 112 -1.34 21.09 6.51
CA GLN A 112 -2.18 20.62 7.61
C GLN A 112 -2.26 19.09 7.70
N ILE A 113 -2.31 18.40 6.56
CA ILE A 113 -2.26 16.94 6.52
C ILE A 113 -0.93 16.45 7.12
N GLU A 114 0.19 17.07 6.75
CA GLU A 114 1.52 16.76 7.29
C GLU A 114 1.59 17.01 8.81
N GLU A 115 1.12 18.17 9.28
CA GLU A 115 1.07 18.48 10.71
C GLU A 115 0.27 17.46 11.51
N LYS A 116 -0.84 16.96 10.95
CA LYS A 116 -1.68 15.98 11.64
C LYS A 116 -1.13 14.55 11.54
N TRP A 117 -0.46 14.21 10.46
CA TRP A 117 0.27 12.94 10.37
C TRP A 117 1.33 12.85 11.46
N GLU A 118 2.01 13.95 11.78
CA GLU A 118 2.94 14.04 12.92
C GLU A 118 2.27 13.88 14.30
N GLN A 119 0.93 13.86 14.40
CA GLN A 119 0.18 13.65 15.66
C GLN A 119 -0.28 12.20 15.89
N VAL A 120 -0.24 11.37 14.85
CA VAL A 120 -0.43 9.91 14.96
C VAL A 120 0.59 9.17 15.86
N PRO A 121 1.84 9.64 16.13
CA PRO A 121 2.89 8.82 16.75
C PRO A 121 2.88 8.80 18.30
N LYS A 122 1.77 8.37 18.91
CA LYS A 122 1.77 7.91 20.31
C LYS A 122 1.79 6.38 20.47
N ILE A 123 2.14 5.66 19.41
CA ILE A 123 2.48 4.24 19.50
C ILE A 123 3.99 4.13 19.82
N SER A 124 4.40 3.08 20.52
CA SER A 124 5.62 2.91 21.32
C SER A 124 6.94 3.35 20.66
N ASP A 125 7.03 3.27 19.34
CA ASP A 125 8.19 3.73 18.56
C ASP A 125 7.79 4.86 17.60
N ARG A 126 8.19 6.10 17.94
CA ARG A 126 7.88 7.34 17.20
C ARG A 126 8.26 7.31 15.72
N ASN A 127 9.12 6.37 15.31
CA ASN A 127 9.61 6.27 13.93
C ASN A 127 8.94 5.15 13.11
N LYS A 128 8.18 4.22 13.72
CA LYS A 128 7.60 3.09 12.99
C LYS A 128 6.53 3.51 11.98
N CYS A 129 5.62 4.41 12.37
CA CYS A 129 4.57 4.89 11.47
C CYS A 129 4.94 6.17 10.69
N LYS A 130 6.12 6.77 10.96
CA LYS A 130 6.46 8.07 10.35
C LYS A 130 6.87 7.90 8.89
N GLY A 131 6.08 8.48 7.99
CA GLY A 131 6.38 8.54 6.56
C GLY A 131 6.88 9.92 6.13
N LYS A 132 7.86 9.99 5.23
CA LYS A 132 8.07 11.21 4.43
C LYS A 132 7.00 11.28 3.33
N THR A 133 6.60 12.49 2.95
CA THR A 133 5.59 12.74 1.92
C THR A 133 6.17 12.80 0.50
N ASP A 134 7.46 12.50 0.34
CA ASP A 134 8.09 12.43 -0.99
C ASP A 134 7.61 11.21 -1.78
N LEU A 135 7.70 11.32 -3.11
CA LEU A 135 7.22 10.30 -4.05
C LEU A 135 7.87 8.92 -3.85
N ASP A 136 9.17 8.88 -3.53
CA ASP A 136 9.90 7.61 -3.32
C ASP A 136 9.35 6.89 -2.08
N SER A 137 9.12 7.65 -1.00
CA SER A 137 8.53 7.13 0.23
C SER A 137 7.09 6.63 0.03
N ILE A 138 6.25 7.37 -0.72
CA ILE A 138 4.87 6.95 -1.05
C ILE A 138 4.88 5.62 -1.83
N CYS A 139 5.73 5.52 -2.86
CA CYS A 139 5.82 4.32 -3.67
C CYS A 139 6.29 3.11 -2.84
N LYS A 140 7.33 3.28 -2.01
CA LYS A 140 7.84 2.23 -1.12
C LYS A 140 6.79 1.76 -0.12
N ARG A 141 6.06 2.67 0.53
CA ARG A 141 4.96 2.30 1.45
C ARG A 141 3.83 1.58 0.74
N SER A 142 3.47 2.01 -0.47
CA SER A 142 2.46 1.33 -1.29
C SER A 142 2.86 -0.11 -1.61
N ILE A 143 4.14 -0.34 -1.96
CA ILE A 143 4.68 -1.67 -2.22
C ILE A 143 4.62 -2.56 -0.98
N LEU A 144 5.06 -2.05 0.18
CA LEU A 144 5.02 -2.79 1.44
C LEU A 144 3.59 -3.15 1.82
N LYS A 145 2.67 -2.18 1.84
CA LYS A 145 1.24 -2.40 2.13
C LYS A 145 0.66 -3.45 1.18
N HIS A 146 0.94 -3.37 -0.12
CA HIS A 146 0.46 -4.34 -1.11
C HIS A 146 0.92 -5.77 -0.80
N LEU A 147 2.20 -5.99 -0.49
CA LEU A 147 2.70 -7.33 -0.15
C LEU A 147 2.04 -7.91 1.10
N HIS A 148 1.87 -7.10 2.15
CA HIS A 148 1.17 -7.53 3.35
C HIS A 148 -0.30 -7.88 3.07
N ASP A 149 -0.97 -7.08 2.23
CA ASP A 149 -2.36 -7.32 1.86
C ASP A 149 -2.51 -8.63 1.07
N LEU A 150 -1.62 -8.89 0.11
CA LEU A 150 -1.60 -10.15 -0.64
C LEU A 150 -1.38 -11.38 0.28
N LYS A 151 -0.52 -11.25 1.30
CA LYS A 151 -0.30 -12.31 2.29
C LYS A 151 -1.56 -12.58 3.12
N LEU A 152 -2.19 -11.52 3.61
CA LEU A 152 -3.42 -11.59 4.42
C LEU A 152 -4.62 -12.13 3.61
N ASP A 153 -4.74 -11.72 2.35
CA ASP A 153 -5.90 -12.01 1.50
C ASP A 153 -5.70 -13.22 0.59
N LYS A 154 -4.68 -14.06 0.85
CA LYS A 154 -4.35 -15.24 0.04
C LYS A 154 -5.54 -16.17 -0.23
N MET A 155 -6.44 -16.34 0.75
CA MET A 155 -7.64 -17.17 0.59
C MET A 155 -8.71 -16.51 -0.29
N PRO A 156 -9.09 -15.24 -0.05
CA PRO A 156 -9.90 -14.45 -1.00
C PRO A 156 -9.36 -14.45 -2.42
N ILE A 157 -8.06 -14.20 -2.62
CA ILE A 157 -7.43 -14.16 -3.96
C ILE A 157 -7.64 -15.47 -4.73
N LYS A 158 -7.44 -16.61 -4.06
CA LYS A 158 -7.65 -17.93 -4.67
C LYS A 158 -9.12 -18.18 -5.07
N THR A 159 -10.06 -17.57 -4.36
CA THR A 159 -11.49 -17.81 -4.54
C THR A 159 -12.12 -16.84 -5.53
N PHE A 160 -11.62 -15.61 -5.60
CA PHE A 160 -12.20 -14.46 -6.30
C PHE A 160 -11.14 -13.69 -7.09
N SER A 161 -10.33 -14.38 -7.89
CA SER A 161 -9.13 -13.78 -8.50
C SER A 161 -9.43 -12.56 -9.37
N GLU A 162 -10.52 -12.60 -10.16
CA GLU A 162 -10.88 -11.51 -11.06
C GLU A 162 -11.49 -10.33 -10.29
N GLU A 163 -12.37 -10.61 -9.34
CA GLU A 163 -12.97 -9.58 -8.48
C GLU A 163 -11.92 -8.90 -7.60
N TYR A 164 -10.96 -9.66 -7.07
CA TYR A 164 -9.86 -9.14 -6.27
C TYR A 164 -8.93 -8.26 -7.11
N LYS A 165 -8.62 -8.64 -8.35
CA LYS A 165 -7.86 -7.79 -9.28
C LYS A 165 -8.57 -6.46 -9.55
N ASN A 166 -9.89 -6.49 -9.73
CA ASN A 166 -10.70 -5.28 -9.87
C ASN A 166 -10.66 -4.41 -8.60
N TYR A 167 -10.69 -5.02 -7.42
CA TYR A 167 -10.51 -4.31 -6.14
C TYR A 167 -9.13 -3.64 -6.04
N LEU A 168 -8.04 -4.36 -6.35
CA LEU A 168 -6.67 -3.79 -6.35
C LEU A 168 -6.55 -2.59 -7.28
N SER A 169 -7.11 -2.70 -8.50
CA SER A 169 -7.10 -1.59 -9.45
C SER A 169 -7.81 -0.36 -8.88
N LYS A 170 -8.99 -0.51 -8.25
CA LYS A 170 -9.69 0.60 -7.60
C LYS A 170 -8.88 1.21 -6.44
N LYS A 171 -8.35 0.35 -5.56
CA LYS A 171 -7.60 0.72 -4.35
C LYS A 171 -6.39 1.59 -4.66
N TRP A 172 -5.62 1.21 -5.69
CA TRP A 172 -4.36 1.85 -6.03
C TRP A 172 -4.49 2.94 -7.10
N LYS A 173 -5.62 3.01 -7.83
CA LYS A 173 -5.85 3.92 -8.97
C LYS A 173 -5.36 5.34 -8.75
N LYS A 174 -5.71 5.93 -7.61
CA LYS A 174 -5.42 7.34 -7.31
C LYS A 174 -3.94 7.58 -7.04
N ILE A 175 -3.30 6.70 -6.27
CA ILE A 175 -1.87 6.76 -5.97
C ILE A 175 -1.07 6.54 -7.25
N ILE A 176 -1.40 5.52 -8.05
CA ILE A 176 -0.76 5.26 -9.35
C ILE A 176 -0.89 6.49 -10.26
N ALA A 177 -2.09 7.04 -10.41
CA ALA A 177 -2.31 8.22 -11.25
C ALA A 177 -1.53 9.44 -10.77
N TYR A 178 -1.30 9.57 -9.45
CA TYR A 178 -0.46 10.63 -8.91
C TYR A 178 1.02 10.39 -9.21
N THR A 179 1.56 9.22 -8.88
CA THR A 179 2.98 8.89 -9.04
C THR A 179 3.42 8.85 -10.51
N SER A 180 2.57 8.32 -11.40
CA SER A 180 2.86 8.22 -12.85
C SER A 180 2.95 9.57 -13.56
N ARG A 181 2.48 10.67 -12.95
CA ARG A 181 2.73 12.01 -13.50
C ARG A 181 4.19 12.44 -13.40
N TYR A 182 4.92 11.88 -12.44
CA TYR A 182 6.30 12.23 -12.16
C TYR A 182 7.27 11.16 -12.64
N TYR A 183 6.82 9.90 -12.69
CA TYR A 183 7.59 8.80 -13.23
C TYR A 183 6.91 8.21 -14.46
N ASP A 184 7.43 8.58 -15.63
CA ASP A 184 7.10 7.95 -16.90
C ASP A 184 7.86 6.62 -16.97
N ASN A 185 7.21 5.50 -16.57
CA ASN A 185 7.76 4.13 -16.49
C ASN A 185 8.60 3.80 -15.24
N LEU A 186 8.02 3.94 -14.04
CA LEU A 186 8.65 3.47 -12.80
C LEU A 186 8.69 1.94 -12.74
N TYR A 187 9.89 1.38 -12.55
CA TYR A 187 10.10 -0.03 -12.23
C TYR A 187 10.53 -0.17 -10.78
N ILE A 188 10.18 -1.31 -10.18
CA ILE A 188 10.56 -1.68 -8.84
C ILE A 188 11.44 -2.92 -8.85
N LYS A 189 12.31 -3.01 -7.85
CA LYS A 189 13.00 -4.23 -7.46
C LYS A 189 12.86 -4.42 -5.96
N ILE A 190 12.42 -5.59 -5.53
CA ILE A 190 12.39 -6.00 -4.13
C ILE A 190 13.34 -7.19 -4.00
N GLU A 191 14.39 -7.05 -3.20
CA GLU A 191 15.44 -8.06 -3.14
C GLU A 191 16.08 -8.21 -1.74
N ASN A 192 15.76 -9.33 -1.10
CA ASN A 192 16.41 -9.82 0.12
C ASN A 192 16.69 -11.33 0.00
N ASP A 193 17.04 -11.99 1.11
CA ASP A 193 17.42 -13.40 1.12
C ASP A 193 16.30 -14.35 0.65
N PHE A 194 15.04 -13.91 0.68
CA PHE A 194 13.86 -14.72 0.38
C PHE A 194 12.96 -14.15 -0.71
N ILE A 195 13.18 -12.92 -1.17
CA ILE A 195 12.37 -12.23 -2.18
C ILE A 195 13.24 -11.79 -3.34
N GLY A 196 12.78 -12.04 -4.56
CA GLY A 196 13.26 -11.38 -5.75
C GLY A 196 12.11 -11.05 -6.69
N ILE A 197 11.71 -9.78 -6.72
CA ILE A 197 10.63 -9.27 -7.56
C ILE A 197 11.17 -8.11 -8.37
N ILE A 198 10.97 -8.14 -9.68
CA ILE A 198 11.15 -6.97 -10.55
C ILE A 198 9.90 -6.83 -11.42
N ASP A 199 9.26 -5.67 -11.39
CA ASP A 199 8.06 -5.36 -12.17
C ASP A 199 7.89 -3.86 -12.41
N PRO A 200 7.10 -3.46 -13.42
CA PRO A 200 6.55 -2.10 -13.49
C PRO A 200 5.70 -1.82 -12.25
N TYR A 201 5.87 -0.64 -11.64
CA TYR A 201 5.22 -0.26 -10.38
C TYR A 201 3.69 -0.39 -10.40
N ASN A 202 3.06 0.12 -11.46
CA ASN A 202 1.61 0.04 -11.64
C ASN A 202 1.14 -1.40 -11.78
N ASN A 203 1.80 -2.19 -12.62
CA ASN A 203 1.46 -3.60 -12.84
C ASN A 203 1.60 -4.42 -11.55
N PHE A 204 2.62 -4.11 -10.73
CA PHE A 204 2.82 -4.76 -9.45
C PHE A 204 1.65 -4.50 -8.49
N LEU A 205 1.24 -3.25 -8.31
CA LEU A 205 0.14 -2.88 -7.41
C LEU A 205 -1.23 -3.38 -7.90
N GLU A 206 -1.42 -3.49 -9.21
CA GLU A 206 -2.67 -4.02 -9.80
C GLU A 206 -2.67 -5.56 -9.91
N SER A 207 -1.59 -6.23 -9.53
CA SER A 207 -1.45 -7.68 -9.62
C SER A 207 -1.60 -8.36 -8.26
N SER A 208 -2.23 -9.53 -8.28
CA SER A 208 -2.26 -10.48 -7.17
C SER A 208 -1.32 -11.66 -7.37
N ASP A 209 -0.48 -11.65 -8.40
CA ASP A 209 0.47 -12.73 -8.71
C ASP A 209 1.62 -12.87 -7.68
N PRO A 210 2.16 -11.80 -7.07
CA PRO A 210 3.33 -11.92 -6.19
C PRO A 210 2.97 -12.36 -4.75
N ILE A 211 2.10 -13.37 -4.58
CA ILE A 211 1.80 -13.93 -3.25
C ILE A 211 3.03 -14.67 -2.73
N CYS A 212 3.64 -14.12 -1.69
CA CYS A 212 4.78 -14.72 -1.01
C CYS A 212 4.35 -15.34 0.33
N ASP A 213 4.48 -16.67 0.45
CA ASP A 213 4.31 -17.40 1.73
C ASP A 213 5.60 -17.36 2.57
N ILE A 214 6.16 -16.17 2.74
CA ILE A 214 7.36 -15.93 3.54
C ILE A 214 7.04 -14.98 4.67
N ASP A 215 7.93 -14.91 5.65
CA ASP A 215 7.83 -13.84 6.62
C ASP A 215 8.12 -12.49 5.97
N LEU A 216 7.26 -11.52 6.23
CA LEU A 216 7.40 -10.15 5.74
C LEU A 216 7.87 -9.22 6.87
N SER A 217 8.03 -9.71 8.10
CA SER A 217 8.60 -8.95 9.23
C SER A 217 9.97 -8.37 8.91
N ASP A 218 10.77 -9.10 8.13
CA ASP A 218 12.14 -8.74 7.78
C ASP A 218 12.22 -7.85 6.54
N LEU A 219 11.08 -7.54 5.90
CA LEU A 219 11.05 -6.70 4.72
C LEU A 219 11.06 -5.23 5.12
N SER A 220 12.07 -4.51 4.65
CA SER A 220 12.24 -3.08 4.90
C SER A 220 12.12 -2.25 3.62
N THR A 221 12.01 -0.92 3.77
CA THR A 221 12.08 0.01 2.63
C THR A 221 13.44 0.00 1.92
N GLU A 222 14.51 -0.48 2.58
CA GLU A 222 15.86 -0.56 2.01
C GLU A 222 16.02 -1.73 1.03
N ASP A 223 15.17 -2.75 1.16
CA ASP A 223 15.10 -3.88 0.22
C ASP A 223 14.42 -3.51 -1.09
N ILE A 224 13.78 -2.32 -1.13
CA ILE A 224 13.06 -1.80 -2.28
C ILE A 224 13.92 -0.76 -3.01
N LYS A 225 14.26 -1.07 -4.26
CA LYS A 225 14.86 -0.12 -5.21
C LYS A 225 13.87 0.23 -6.30
N MET A 226 13.91 1.47 -6.76
CA MET A 226 13.06 1.93 -7.86
C MET A 226 13.87 2.74 -8.85
N SER A 227 13.50 2.68 -10.11
CA SER A 227 14.16 3.42 -11.19
C SER A 227 13.24 3.52 -12.39
N THR A 228 13.38 4.60 -13.16
CA THR A 228 12.82 4.69 -14.51
C THR A 228 13.70 4.02 -15.55
N ASN A 229 14.91 3.59 -15.17
CA ASN A 229 15.83 2.81 -16.00
C ASN A 229 15.88 1.36 -15.52
N LEU A 230 15.25 0.47 -16.29
CA LEU A 230 15.20 -0.97 -16.02
C LEU A 230 16.59 -1.62 -16.01
N GLU A 231 17.49 -1.21 -16.92
CA GLU A 231 18.85 -1.75 -17.01
C GLU A 231 19.65 -1.45 -15.73
N SER A 232 19.50 -0.24 -15.18
CA SER A 232 20.11 0.14 -13.90
C SER A 232 19.63 -0.75 -12.75
N LEU A 233 18.33 -1.06 -12.70
CA LEU A 233 17.78 -2.00 -11.71
C LEU A 233 18.33 -3.41 -11.90
N MET A 234 18.40 -3.91 -13.13
CA MET A 234 18.95 -5.22 -13.47
C MET A 234 20.41 -5.36 -13.03
N ASN A 235 21.23 -4.36 -13.32
CA ASN A 235 22.64 -4.34 -12.94
C ASN A 235 22.82 -4.36 -11.40
N SER A 236 21.84 -3.84 -10.66
CA SER A 236 21.85 -3.83 -9.20
C SER A 236 21.47 -5.15 -8.52
N ILE A 237 21.07 -6.19 -9.26
CA ILE A 237 20.74 -7.52 -8.68
C ILE A 237 21.97 -8.13 -8.00
N SER A 238 21.87 -8.48 -6.73
CA SER A 238 22.96 -9.15 -6.01
C SER A 238 22.88 -10.67 -6.19
N LEU A 239 23.97 -11.28 -6.67
CA LEU A 239 24.10 -12.75 -6.76
C LEU A 239 24.56 -13.37 -5.43
N GLU A 240 25.04 -12.56 -4.49
CA GLU A 240 25.63 -13.01 -3.21
C GLU A 240 24.60 -13.24 -2.10
N LYS A 241 23.35 -12.78 -2.27
CA LYS A 241 22.30 -12.84 -1.22
C LYS A 241 21.60 -14.20 -1.07
N PHE A 242 21.90 -15.19 -1.90
CA PHE A 242 21.33 -16.53 -1.74
C PHE A 242 22.12 -17.33 -0.71
N THR A 243 21.80 -17.20 0.58
CA THR A 243 22.38 -18.05 1.61
C THR A 243 21.98 -19.51 1.36
N THR A 244 22.97 -20.37 1.12
CA THR A 244 22.81 -21.81 0.81
C THR A 244 22.52 -22.67 2.03
N ASN A 245 21.99 -22.09 3.10
CA ASN A 245 21.68 -22.84 4.32
C ASN A 245 20.49 -23.77 4.09
N LYS A 246 20.69 -25.03 4.48
CA LYS A 246 19.94 -26.22 4.04
C LYS A 246 18.48 -26.33 4.50
N ASP A 247 17.96 -25.36 5.26
CA ASP A 247 16.61 -25.38 5.84
C ASP A 247 15.63 -24.52 5.03
N TYR A 248 15.61 -24.72 3.70
CA TYR A 248 14.92 -23.87 2.73
C TYR A 248 13.45 -23.58 3.08
N VAL A 249 13.16 -22.32 3.42
CA VAL A 249 11.88 -21.68 3.04
C VAL A 249 11.96 -21.41 1.54
N LYS A 250 10.95 -21.85 0.78
CA LYS A 250 10.89 -21.61 -0.67
C LYS A 250 10.80 -20.10 -0.91
N GLY A 251 11.87 -19.50 -1.45
CA GLY A 251 11.90 -18.07 -1.76
C GLY A 251 10.82 -17.66 -2.76
N CYS A 252 10.40 -16.40 -2.68
CA CYS A 252 9.39 -15.79 -3.52
C CYS A 252 10.03 -15.02 -4.68
N TYR A 253 10.00 -15.62 -5.86
CA TYR A 253 10.58 -15.04 -7.07
C TYR A 253 9.52 -14.91 -8.16
N ASN A 254 9.34 -13.71 -8.71
CA ASN A 254 8.48 -13.53 -9.87
C ASN A 254 9.20 -13.95 -11.16
N LYS A 255 8.43 -14.18 -12.23
CA LYS A 255 8.99 -14.63 -13.52
C LYS A 255 10.04 -13.65 -14.06
N ASN A 256 9.76 -12.35 -13.99
CA ASN A 256 10.64 -11.31 -14.52
C ASN A 256 12.01 -11.30 -13.82
N TYR A 257 12.03 -11.45 -12.49
CA TYR A 257 13.27 -11.57 -11.73
C TYR A 257 14.08 -12.81 -12.12
N ILE A 258 13.43 -13.97 -12.25
CA ILE A 258 14.08 -15.22 -12.67
C ILE A 258 14.69 -15.08 -14.07
N ASP A 259 13.95 -14.48 -15.00
CA ASP A 259 14.44 -14.30 -16.37
C ASP A 259 15.62 -13.31 -16.42
N MET A 260 15.61 -12.26 -15.59
CA MET A 260 16.75 -11.35 -15.43
C MET A 260 17.98 -12.02 -14.80
N LEU A 261 17.79 -12.89 -13.80
CA LEU A 261 18.88 -13.68 -13.22
C LEU A 261 19.55 -14.57 -14.25
N LYS A 262 18.78 -15.22 -15.13
CA LYS A 262 19.33 -16.02 -16.23
C LYS A 262 20.20 -15.16 -17.14
N ILE A 263 19.69 -14.03 -17.61
CA ILE A 263 20.44 -13.12 -18.49
C ILE A 263 21.77 -12.73 -17.84
N LYS A 264 21.75 -12.33 -16.55
CA LYS A 264 22.94 -11.92 -15.82
C LYS A 264 23.96 -13.05 -15.58
N THR A 265 23.50 -14.29 -15.43
CA THR A 265 24.38 -15.46 -15.24
C THR A 265 25.05 -15.89 -16.55
N PHE A 266 24.43 -15.58 -17.70
CA PHE A 266 24.96 -15.89 -19.03
C PHE A 266 25.71 -14.71 -19.70
N SER A 267 25.79 -13.55 -19.04
CA SER A 267 26.53 -12.36 -19.50
C SER A 267 27.90 -12.28 -18.84
#